data_AF-A0A2Z4MAW5-F1
#
_entry.id   AF-A0A2Z4MAW5-F1
#
_cell.length_a   1.000
_cell.length_b   1.000
_cell.length_c   1.000
_cell.angle_alpha   90.00
_cell.angle_beta   90.00
_cell.angle_gamma   90.00
#
_symmetry.space_group_name_H-M   'P 1'
#
loop_
_entity.id
_entity.type
_entity.pdbx_description
1 polymer ?
#
loop_
_entity_poly.entity_id
_entity_poly.type
_entity_poly.pdbx_seq_one_letter_code
_entity_poly.pdbx_strand_id
1 'polypeptide(L)'
;MVSFGGFKLVFVSYTSPLSNHGEIVLSTELKQIKDTGNKIYWELYDKERIANIIYTSKKKYEAFEIDLVQSGSSTGILTSDNAATYSIHCSLNELADVCLKYQDIIFDENVRLFHGVNNKFNNGIIQTATSEDDIINFHLYNNGIVMVSPKVKYIDTRKRLKVSNPMVVNGCQTMNSLLEAKKQGNLQDGFVQVTVIEINDPIIRQNISIFLNSQTEIKDSYLISNLPIVRQLEEDLDKLGFF
;
A
#
# COMPACT_ATOMS: atom_id res chain seq x y z
N MET A 1 8.63 33.19 21.79
CA MET A 1 7.45 33.27 20.90
C MET A 1 6.58 32.07 21.19
N VAL A 2 5.36 32.28 21.68
CA VAL A 2 4.41 31.22 22.03
C VAL A 2 3.91 30.60 20.73
N SER A 3 4.14 29.30 20.54
CA SER A 3 3.56 28.54 19.43
C SER A 3 2.06 28.44 19.66
N PHE A 4 1.26 29.22 18.92
CA PHE A 4 -0.19 29.05 18.92
C PHE A 4 -0.51 27.72 18.22
N GLY A 5 -1.05 26.77 18.99
CA GLY A 5 -1.49 25.46 18.49
C GLY A 5 -2.59 25.64 17.44
N GLY A 6 -2.48 24.90 16.33
CA GLY A 6 -3.53 24.89 15.32
C GLY A 6 -4.80 24.17 15.81
N PHE A 7 -5.96 24.61 15.35
CA PHE A 7 -7.24 23.97 15.64
C PHE A 7 -7.58 22.93 14.58
N LYS A 8 -8.13 21.78 14.98
CA LYS A 8 -8.62 20.73 14.08
C LYS A 8 -10.10 20.49 14.34
N LEU A 9 -10.94 20.78 13.35
CA LEU A 9 -12.38 20.50 13.35
C LEU A 9 -12.62 19.10 12.79
N VAL A 10 -13.40 18.29 13.51
CA VAL A 10 -13.74 16.94 13.06
C VAL A 10 -15.25 16.84 12.93
N PHE A 11 -15.73 16.67 11.70
CA PHE A 11 -17.13 16.41 11.42
C PHE A 11 -17.34 14.90 11.34
N VAL A 12 -18.37 14.40 12.00
CA VAL A 12 -18.74 12.97 11.96
C VAL A 12 -20.15 12.89 11.40
N SER A 13 -20.33 12.16 10.30
CA SER A 13 -21.64 12.01 9.67
C SER A 13 -21.85 10.58 9.18
N TYR A 14 -22.94 9.94 9.62
CA TYR A 14 -23.22 8.56 9.24
C TYR A 14 -24.10 8.44 7.98
N THR A 15 -24.93 9.44 7.70
CA THR A 15 -26.03 9.34 6.72
C THR A 15 -25.75 10.05 5.40
N SER A 16 -25.01 11.15 5.40
CA SER A 16 -24.69 11.90 4.18
C SER A 16 -23.42 12.74 4.36
N PRO A 17 -22.58 12.89 3.33
CA PRO A 17 -21.49 13.86 3.36
C PRO A 17 -22.02 15.29 3.51
N LEU A 18 -21.12 16.26 3.71
CA LEU A 18 -21.49 17.67 3.66
C LEU A 18 -22.15 17.98 2.31
N SER A 19 -23.24 18.73 2.33
CA SER A 19 -23.83 19.22 1.07
C SER A 19 -22.86 20.18 0.40
N ASN A 20 -22.92 20.30 -0.93
CA ASN A 20 -22.09 21.28 -1.68
C ASN A 20 -22.20 22.68 -1.07
N HIS A 21 -23.40 23.09 -0.64
CA HIS A 21 -23.59 24.36 0.04
C HIS A 21 -22.86 24.42 1.39
N GLY A 22 -22.93 23.35 2.20
CA GLY A 22 -22.20 23.23 3.46
C GLY A 22 -20.69 23.30 3.28
N GLU A 23 -20.14 22.66 2.25
CA GLU A 23 -18.70 22.73 1.93
C GLU A 23 -18.26 24.13 1.49
N ILE A 24 -19.08 24.82 0.68
CA ILE A 24 -18.80 26.19 0.24
C ILE A 24 -18.81 27.15 1.45
N VAL A 25 -19.79 27.02 2.34
CA VAL A 25 -19.85 27.83 3.56
C VAL A 25 -18.66 27.53 4.45
N LEU A 26 -18.37 26.26 4.73
CA LEU A 26 -17.25 25.85 5.57
C LEU A 26 -15.90 26.34 5.02
N SER A 27 -15.67 26.20 3.71
CA SER A 27 -14.43 26.67 3.09
C SER A 27 -14.28 28.19 3.15
N THR A 28 -15.38 28.94 3.01
CA THR A 28 -15.40 30.41 3.14
C THR A 28 -15.03 30.84 4.56
N GLU A 29 -15.66 30.25 5.58
CA GLU A 29 -15.39 30.55 6.99
C GLU A 29 -13.95 30.19 7.39
N LEU A 30 -13.47 29.01 6.96
CA LEU A 30 -12.09 28.58 7.23
C LEU A 30 -11.07 29.49 6.58
N LYS A 31 -11.37 30.06 5.40
CA LYS A 31 -10.49 31.03 4.76
C LYS A 31 -10.37 32.30 5.59
N GLN A 32 -11.49 32.84 6.08
CA GLN A 32 -11.47 34.03 6.94
C GLN A 32 -10.63 33.80 8.21
N ILE A 33 -10.76 32.63 8.83
CA ILE A 33 -9.97 32.27 10.02
C ILE A 33 -8.48 32.16 9.65
N LYS A 34 -8.13 31.52 8.52
CA LYS A 34 -6.74 31.42 8.06
C LYS A 34 -6.12 32.79 7.76
N ASP A 35 -6.89 33.72 7.20
CA ASP A 35 -6.45 35.07 6.89
C ASP A 35 -6.08 35.89 8.15
N THR A 36 -6.57 35.51 9.34
CA THR A 36 -6.14 36.09 10.63
C THR A 36 -4.78 35.57 11.14
N GLY A 37 -4.12 34.68 10.38
CA GLY A 37 -2.86 34.03 10.76
C GLY A 37 -3.05 32.76 11.61
N ASN A 38 -4.30 32.37 11.90
CA ASN A 38 -4.61 31.16 12.63
C ASN A 38 -4.51 29.91 11.75
N LYS A 39 -3.92 28.83 12.28
CA LYS A 39 -3.87 27.52 11.61
C LYS A 39 -5.11 26.72 11.98
N ILE A 40 -5.97 26.44 11.01
CA ILE A 40 -7.16 25.61 11.19
C ILE A 40 -7.29 24.57 10.07
N TYR A 41 -7.62 23.34 10.47
CA TYR A 41 -7.82 22.19 9.59
C TYR A 41 -9.17 21.56 9.88
N TRP A 42 -9.75 20.89 8.89
CA TRP A 42 -10.97 20.12 9.10
C TRP A 42 -10.90 18.78 8.39
N GLU A 43 -11.58 17.78 8.94
CA GLU A 43 -11.74 16.45 8.35
C GLU A 43 -13.18 15.96 8.52
N LEU A 44 -13.69 15.22 7.53
CA LEU A 44 -14.98 14.51 7.59
C LEU A 44 -14.75 13.02 7.86
N TYR A 45 -15.44 12.49 8.85
CA TYR A 45 -15.53 11.08 9.19
C TYR A 45 -16.92 10.60 8.79
N ASP A 46 -17.02 10.17 7.54
CA ASP A 46 -18.23 9.56 7.02
C ASP A 46 -18.30 8.06 7.36
N LYS A 47 -19.41 7.40 6.97
CA LYS A 47 -19.60 5.95 7.17
C LYS A 47 -18.43 5.11 6.62
N GLU A 48 -17.83 5.50 5.50
CA GLU A 48 -16.77 4.74 4.83
C GLU A 48 -15.45 4.90 5.57
N ARG A 49 -15.10 6.13 5.96
CA ARG A 49 -13.91 6.42 6.78
C ARG A 49 -14.00 5.71 8.13
N ILE A 50 -15.16 5.77 8.79
CA ILE A 50 -15.38 5.11 10.08
C ILE A 50 -15.25 3.59 9.94
N ALA A 51 -15.91 2.99 8.94
CA ALA A 51 -15.84 1.55 8.71
C ALA A 51 -14.39 1.10 8.43
N ASN A 52 -13.64 1.85 7.61
CA ASN A 52 -12.24 1.60 7.34
C ASN A 52 -11.37 1.66 8.61
N ILE A 53 -11.57 2.67 9.47
CA ILE A 53 -10.85 2.82 10.73
C ILE A 53 -11.12 1.63 11.65
N ILE A 54 -12.40 1.26 11.83
CA ILE A 54 -12.80 0.14 12.70
C ILE A 54 -12.20 -1.17 12.18
N TYR A 55 -12.35 -1.46 10.87
CA TYR A 55 -11.81 -2.65 10.24
C TYR A 55 -10.28 -2.75 10.41
N THR A 56 -9.57 -1.65 10.13
CA THR A 56 -8.10 -1.60 10.31
C THR A 56 -7.72 -1.80 11.78
N SER A 57 -8.48 -1.25 12.73
CA SER A 57 -8.19 -1.37 14.16
C SER A 57 -8.41 -2.79 14.74
N LYS A 58 -9.24 -3.60 14.07
CA LYS A 58 -9.53 -4.99 14.47
C LYS A 58 -8.45 -5.97 14.01
N LYS A 59 -7.71 -5.67 12.93
CA LYS A 59 -6.59 -6.49 12.46
C LYS A 59 -5.43 -6.44 13.46
N LYS A 60 -5.29 -7.48 14.28
CA LYS A 60 -4.19 -7.65 15.25
C LYS A 60 -3.02 -8.39 14.61
N TYR A 61 -2.28 -7.72 13.73
CA TYR A 61 -0.94 -8.19 13.39
C TYR A 61 0.08 -7.50 14.29
N GLU A 62 1.10 -8.25 14.72
CA GLU A 62 2.26 -7.62 15.36
C GLU A 62 2.91 -6.66 14.35
N ALA A 63 3.18 -5.44 14.78
CA ALA A 63 3.83 -4.46 13.93
C ALA A 63 5.20 -4.99 13.49
N PHE A 64 5.49 -4.88 12.21
CA PHE A 64 6.76 -5.32 11.63
C PHE A 64 7.39 -4.23 10.78
N GLU A 65 8.70 -4.35 10.58
CA GLU A 65 9.48 -3.46 9.73
C GLU A 65 10.25 -4.32 8.73
N ILE A 66 10.33 -3.83 7.49
CA ILE A 66 11.23 -4.36 6.48
C ILE A 66 12.27 -3.32 6.13
N ASP A 67 13.42 -3.82 5.68
CA ASP A 67 14.48 -3.02 5.12
C ASP A 67 14.57 -3.28 3.64
N LEU A 68 14.63 -2.21 2.86
CA LEU A 68 14.85 -2.26 1.42
C LEU A 68 16.09 -1.44 1.07
N VAL A 69 17.03 -2.06 0.39
CA VAL A 69 18.30 -1.44 -0.01
C VAL A 69 18.24 -1.02 -1.47
N GLN A 70 18.43 0.28 -1.71
CA GLN A 70 18.50 0.85 -3.05
C GLN A 70 19.82 0.48 -3.73
N SER A 71 19.70 -0.24 -4.83
CA SER A 71 20.80 -0.72 -5.68
C SER A 71 21.06 0.18 -6.89
N GLY A 72 20.14 1.10 -7.21
CA GLY A 72 20.29 2.10 -8.26
C GLY A 72 21.25 3.27 -7.93
N SER A 73 21.45 4.14 -8.91
CA SER A 73 22.30 5.34 -8.77
C SER A 73 21.74 6.32 -7.74
N SER A 74 20.43 6.59 -7.79
CA SER A 74 19.72 7.52 -6.89
C SER A 74 18.33 7.01 -6.49
N THR A 75 17.82 7.49 -5.36
CA THR A 75 16.42 7.27 -4.93
C THR A 75 15.54 8.37 -5.52
N GLY A 76 14.49 8.02 -6.25
CA GLY A 76 13.47 8.98 -6.64
C GLY A 76 12.55 9.27 -5.47
N ILE A 77 12.40 10.54 -5.07
CA ILE A 77 11.52 10.94 -3.96
C ILE A 77 10.56 12.03 -4.45
N LEU A 78 9.27 11.79 -4.26
CA LEU A 78 8.22 12.78 -4.47
C LEU A 78 7.46 12.97 -3.16
N THR A 79 7.28 14.22 -2.73
CA THR A 79 6.53 14.55 -1.52
C THR A 79 5.33 15.43 -1.86
N SER A 80 4.26 15.24 -1.12
CA SER A 80 3.05 16.06 -1.10
C SER A 80 2.66 16.31 0.36
N ASP A 81 1.65 17.15 0.60
CA ASP A 81 1.25 17.54 1.97
C ASP A 81 0.98 16.35 2.90
N ASN A 82 0.45 15.24 2.36
CA ASN A 82 0.01 14.08 3.15
C ASN A 82 0.62 12.75 2.72
N ALA A 83 1.56 12.74 1.77
CA ALA A 83 2.14 11.51 1.24
C ALA A 83 3.56 11.71 0.73
N ALA A 84 4.36 10.64 0.79
CA ALA A 84 5.67 10.58 0.15
C ALA A 84 5.79 9.29 -0.68
N THR A 85 6.41 9.38 -1.85
CA THR A 85 6.66 8.24 -2.73
C THR A 85 8.15 8.08 -2.91
N TYR A 86 8.65 6.85 -2.74
CA TYR A 86 10.05 6.47 -2.89
C TYR A 86 10.16 5.44 -4.00
N SER A 87 10.94 5.73 -5.03
CA SER A 87 11.23 4.81 -6.14
C SER A 87 12.68 4.34 -6.05
N ILE A 88 12.85 3.04 -5.85
CA ILE A 88 14.15 2.36 -5.70
C ILE A 88 14.21 1.11 -6.58
N HIS A 89 15.40 0.52 -6.71
CA HIS A 89 15.65 -0.79 -7.30
C HIS A 89 16.16 -1.71 -6.19
N CYS A 90 15.43 -2.78 -5.94
CA CYS A 90 15.78 -3.79 -4.92
C CYS A 90 16.31 -5.06 -5.58
N SER A 91 17.14 -5.79 -4.84
CA SER A 91 17.57 -7.13 -5.25
C SER A 91 16.40 -8.10 -5.25
N LEU A 92 16.35 -9.00 -6.24
CA LEU A 92 15.35 -10.07 -6.25
C LEU A 92 15.47 -10.98 -5.01
N ASN A 93 16.70 -11.22 -4.55
CA ASN A 93 16.98 -12.03 -3.37
C ASN A 93 16.41 -11.41 -2.09
N GLU A 94 16.58 -10.09 -1.92
CA GLU A 94 16.01 -9.33 -0.79
C GLU A 94 14.47 -9.41 -0.80
N LEU A 95 13.85 -9.25 -1.96
CA LEU A 95 12.40 -9.32 -2.11
C LEU A 95 11.84 -10.72 -1.84
N ALA A 96 12.55 -11.76 -2.27
CA ALA A 96 12.20 -13.14 -1.96
C ALA A 96 12.29 -13.43 -0.45
N ASP A 97 13.27 -12.87 0.25
CA ASP A 97 13.42 -13.02 1.71
C ASP A 97 12.32 -12.29 2.49
N VAL A 98 11.96 -11.07 2.05
CA VAL A 98 10.81 -10.34 2.58
C VAL A 98 9.53 -11.15 2.38
N CYS A 99 9.33 -11.72 1.19
CA CYS A 99 8.19 -12.58 0.88
C CYS A 99 8.16 -13.82 1.79
N LEU A 100 9.27 -14.55 1.90
CA LEU A 100 9.38 -15.74 2.75
C LEU A 100 8.99 -15.45 4.21
N LYS A 101 9.45 -14.31 4.74
CA LYS A 101 9.27 -13.96 6.15
C LYS A 101 7.87 -13.42 6.47
N TYR A 102 7.23 -12.73 5.53
CA TYR A 102 6.01 -11.96 5.81
C TYR A 102 4.85 -12.26 4.84
N GLN A 103 4.91 -13.34 4.05
CA GLN A 103 3.86 -13.72 3.08
C GLN A 103 2.44 -13.72 3.66
N ASP A 104 2.28 -14.09 4.93
CA ASP A 104 0.97 -14.19 5.58
C ASP A 104 0.32 -12.84 5.90
N ILE A 105 1.11 -11.75 5.88
CA ILE A 105 0.66 -10.41 6.31
C ILE A 105 0.94 -9.31 5.29
N ILE A 106 1.95 -9.47 4.43
CA ILE A 106 2.37 -8.43 3.49
C ILE A 106 1.43 -8.32 2.27
N PHE A 107 0.64 -9.36 1.98
CA PHE A 107 -0.32 -9.41 0.86
C PHE A 107 -1.78 -9.29 1.31
N ASP A 108 -2.02 -8.96 2.58
CA ASP A 108 -3.31 -9.14 3.26
C ASP A 108 -4.42 -8.16 2.83
N GLU A 109 -4.06 -7.05 2.18
CA GLU A 109 -4.97 -6.12 1.49
C GLU A 109 -4.88 -6.25 -0.06
N ASN A 110 -4.14 -7.24 -0.57
CA ASN A 110 -4.04 -7.50 -1.99
C ASN A 110 -5.24 -8.32 -2.47
N VAL A 111 -6.06 -7.71 -3.33
CA VAL A 111 -7.26 -8.36 -3.89
C VAL A 111 -6.92 -9.47 -4.90
N ARG A 112 -5.66 -9.50 -5.39
CA ARG A 112 -5.13 -10.47 -6.34
C ARG A 112 -4.18 -11.43 -5.63
N LEU A 113 -4.79 -12.38 -4.92
CA LEU A 113 -4.06 -13.48 -4.29
C LEU A 113 -3.26 -14.28 -5.34
N PHE A 114 -2.16 -14.91 -4.92
CA PHE A 114 -1.30 -15.68 -5.81
C PHE A 114 -2.07 -16.84 -6.46
N HIS A 115 -2.09 -16.89 -7.80
CA HIS A 115 -2.87 -17.88 -8.57
C HIS A 115 -2.12 -19.20 -8.82
N GLY A 116 -1.08 -19.50 -8.02
CA GLY A 116 -0.25 -20.70 -8.20
C GLY A 116 0.79 -20.58 -9.31
N VAL A 117 1.79 -21.45 -9.27
CA VAL A 117 2.95 -21.43 -10.19
C VAL A 117 2.54 -21.68 -11.65
N ASN A 118 1.49 -22.47 -11.88
CA ASN A 118 1.06 -22.93 -13.21
C ASN A 118 0.36 -21.87 -14.08
N ASN A 119 0.31 -20.60 -13.65
CA ASN A 119 -0.17 -19.52 -14.49
C ASN A 119 0.95 -19.05 -15.45
N LYS A 120 0.63 -18.87 -16.74
CA LYS A 120 1.56 -18.40 -17.79
C LYS A 120 2.37 -17.17 -17.38
N PHE A 121 1.77 -16.23 -16.65
CA PHE A 121 2.48 -15.04 -16.17
C PHE A 121 3.56 -15.37 -15.14
N ASN A 122 3.23 -16.20 -14.14
CA ASN A 122 4.17 -16.59 -13.08
C ASN A 122 5.32 -17.42 -13.65
N ASN A 123 5.02 -18.33 -14.59
CA ASN A 123 6.06 -19.09 -15.29
C ASN A 123 7.05 -18.20 -16.03
N GLY A 124 6.57 -17.15 -16.71
CA GLY A 124 7.47 -16.19 -17.37
C GLY A 124 8.39 -15.47 -16.38
N ILE A 125 7.83 -15.02 -15.24
CA ILE A 125 8.62 -14.38 -14.18
C ILE A 125 9.68 -15.33 -13.63
N ILE A 126 9.32 -16.57 -13.32
CA ILE A 126 10.26 -17.59 -12.81
C ILE A 126 11.34 -17.86 -13.85
N GLN A 127 10.98 -18.09 -15.11
CA GLN A 127 11.94 -18.35 -16.18
C GLN A 127 12.98 -17.24 -16.29
N THR A 128 12.55 -15.97 -16.36
CA THR A 128 13.47 -14.83 -16.38
C THR A 128 14.30 -14.74 -15.11
N ALA A 129 13.71 -14.98 -13.93
CA ALA A 129 14.42 -14.92 -12.65
C ALA A 129 15.47 -16.04 -12.48
N THR A 130 15.33 -17.16 -13.18
CA THR A 130 16.25 -18.31 -13.11
C THR A 130 17.23 -18.41 -14.26
N SER A 131 17.05 -17.62 -15.33
CA SER A 131 17.87 -17.62 -16.53
C SER A 131 19.11 -16.76 -16.37
N GLU A 132 20.31 -17.33 -16.58
CA GLU A 132 21.58 -16.59 -16.54
C GLU A 132 21.67 -15.49 -17.62
N ASP A 133 21.04 -15.72 -18.77
CA ASP A 133 21.07 -14.78 -19.90
C ASP A 133 20.01 -13.67 -19.75
N ASP A 134 18.80 -14.03 -19.29
CA ASP A 134 17.68 -13.08 -19.26
C ASP A 134 17.59 -12.26 -17.98
N ILE A 135 18.28 -12.66 -16.90
CA ILE A 135 18.22 -11.96 -15.60
C ILE A 135 18.55 -10.46 -15.71
N ILE A 136 19.46 -10.09 -16.61
CA ILE A 136 19.83 -8.68 -16.85
C ILE A 136 18.64 -7.84 -17.33
N ASN A 137 17.67 -8.46 -18.00
CA ASN A 137 16.46 -7.83 -18.50
C ASN A 137 15.27 -7.94 -17.54
N PHE A 138 15.42 -8.59 -16.38
CA PHE A 138 14.30 -8.82 -15.46
C PHE A 138 13.56 -7.53 -15.09
N HIS A 139 14.31 -6.46 -14.81
CA HIS A 139 13.77 -5.14 -14.49
C HIS A 139 12.97 -4.51 -15.63
N LEU A 140 13.23 -4.90 -16.89
CA LEU A 140 12.51 -4.43 -18.07
C LEU A 140 11.22 -5.21 -18.33
N TYR A 141 11.18 -6.49 -17.95
CA TYR A 141 10.05 -7.39 -18.19
C TYR A 141 9.00 -7.38 -17.08
N ASN A 142 9.28 -6.71 -15.96
CA ASN A 142 8.39 -6.60 -14.81
C ASN A 142 7.95 -5.16 -14.57
N ASN A 143 6.67 -4.96 -14.25
CA ASN A 143 6.10 -3.64 -13.94
C ASN A 143 6.56 -3.06 -12.58
N GLY A 144 7.43 -3.76 -11.87
CA GLY A 144 7.86 -3.40 -10.53
C GLY A 144 6.94 -3.92 -9.43
N ILE A 145 7.26 -3.54 -8.20
CA ILE A 145 6.49 -3.83 -6.99
C ILE A 145 6.03 -2.50 -6.40
N VAL A 146 4.78 -2.42 -6.00
CA VAL A 146 4.25 -1.25 -5.29
C VAL A 146 3.84 -1.66 -3.88
N MET A 147 4.42 -0.99 -2.90
CA MET A 147 4.11 -1.15 -1.48
C MET A 147 3.49 0.14 -0.94
N VAL A 148 2.51 -0.01 -0.05
CA VAL A 148 1.93 1.10 0.70
C VAL A 148 2.28 0.91 2.18
N SER A 149 2.61 1.97 2.87
CA SER A 149 3.01 1.93 4.27
C SER A 149 2.54 3.18 5.02
N PRO A 150 2.17 3.06 6.31
CA PRO A 150 1.89 4.23 7.15
C PRO A 150 3.15 5.07 7.44
N LYS A 151 4.35 4.49 7.30
CA LYS A 151 5.59 5.18 7.67
C LYS A 151 6.81 4.62 6.97
N VAL A 152 7.58 5.53 6.36
CA VAL A 152 8.88 5.23 5.76
C VAL A 152 9.95 6.10 6.40
N LYS A 153 11.07 5.47 6.79
CA LYS A 153 12.28 6.20 7.20
C LYS A 153 13.34 5.99 6.14
N TYR A 154 13.66 7.07 5.42
CA TYR A 154 14.77 7.08 4.47
C TYR A 154 16.09 7.34 5.18
N ILE A 155 17.02 6.40 5.06
CA ILE A 155 18.38 6.49 5.59
C ILE A 155 19.33 6.68 4.40
N ASP A 156 19.57 7.94 4.04
CA ASP A 156 20.34 8.32 2.85
C ASP A 156 21.77 7.76 2.85
N THR A 157 22.47 7.84 3.98
CA THR A 157 23.85 7.33 4.14
C THR A 157 24.00 5.84 3.86
N ARG A 158 22.91 5.07 3.93
CA ARG A 158 22.88 3.62 3.68
C ARG A 158 22.08 3.26 2.44
N LYS A 159 21.58 4.25 1.69
CA LYS A 159 20.65 4.05 0.57
C LYS A 159 19.52 3.07 0.94
N ARG A 160 18.94 3.23 2.13
CA ARG A 160 18.01 2.24 2.71
C ARG A 160 16.69 2.87 3.10
N LEU A 161 15.60 2.18 2.81
CA LEU A 161 14.27 2.46 3.34
C LEU A 161 13.97 1.49 4.47
N LYS A 162 13.60 2.01 5.63
CA LYS A 162 12.92 1.28 6.69
C LYS A 162 11.43 1.50 6.52
N VAL A 163 10.69 0.44 6.20
CA VAL A 163 9.27 0.52 5.87
C VAL A 163 8.48 -0.19 6.95
N SER A 164 7.64 0.55 7.67
CA SER A 164 6.83 -0.01 8.77
C SER A 164 5.51 -0.55 8.22
N ASN A 165 5.12 -1.77 8.58
CA ASN A 165 3.88 -2.42 8.16
C ASN A 165 3.57 -2.23 6.65
N PRO A 166 4.50 -2.57 5.74
CA PRO A 166 4.26 -2.49 4.31
C PRO A 166 3.13 -3.44 3.89
N MET A 167 2.35 -3.01 2.91
CA MET A 167 1.39 -3.84 2.21
C MET A 167 1.65 -3.77 0.72
N VAL A 168 1.84 -4.92 0.08
CA VAL A 168 2.07 -5.01 -1.35
C VAL A 168 0.73 -4.91 -2.07
N VAL A 169 0.53 -3.82 -2.79
CA VAL A 169 -0.68 -3.56 -3.60
C VAL A 169 -0.50 -3.95 -5.06
N ASN A 170 0.75 -4.05 -5.54
CA ASN A 170 1.12 -4.60 -6.84
C ASN A 170 2.43 -5.38 -6.70
N GLY A 171 2.53 -6.56 -7.33
CA GLY A 171 3.73 -7.40 -7.28
C GLY A 171 3.59 -8.69 -6.47
N CYS A 172 2.39 -9.03 -5.97
CA CYS A 172 2.12 -10.30 -5.27
C CYS A 172 2.59 -11.52 -6.08
N GLN A 173 2.24 -11.57 -7.37
CA GLN A 173 2.65 -12.62 -8.29
C GLN A 173 4.17 -12.67 -8.49
N THR A 174 4.81 -11.50 -8.67
CA THR A 174 6.26 -11.39 -8.82
C THR A 174 6.99 -11.87 -7.56
N MET A 175 6.66 -11.35 -6.38
CA MET A 175 7.33 -11.73 -5.13
C MET A 175 7.17 -13.22 -4.78
N ASN A 176 6.00 -13.80 -5.03
CA ASN A 176 5.80 -15.25 -4.84
C ASN A 176 6.58 -16.08 -5.87
N SER A 177 6.68 -15.61 -7.13
CA SER A 177 7.49 -16.26 -8.16
C SER A 177 8.98 -16.22 -7.83
N LEU A 178 9.48 -15.09 -7.30
CA LEU A 178 10.85 -14.97 -6.81
C LEU A 178 11.12 -15.91 -5.62
N LEU A 179 10.17 -16.00 -4.68
CA LEU A 179 10.26 -16.93 -3.57
C LEU A 179 10.32 -18.40 -4.03
N GLU A 180 9.51 -18.76 -5.03
CA GLU A 180 9.52 -20.09 -5.61
C GLU A 180 10.86 -20.41 -6.29
N ALA A 181 11.36 -19.51 -7.14
CA ALA A 181 12.68 -19.64 -7.76
C ALA A 181 13.82 -19.79 -6.71
N LYS A 182 13.72 -19.05 -5.60
CA LYS A 182 14.66 -19.13 -4.48
C LYS A 182 14.60 -20.48 -3.76
N LYS A 183 13.39 -20.99 -3.48
CA LYS A 183 13.19 -22.31 -2.87
C LYS A 183 13.73 -23.44 -3.74
N GLN A 184 13.71 -23.27 -5.06
CA GLN A 184 14.30 -24.20 -6.02
C GLN A 184 15.83 -24.09 -6.12
N GLY A 185 16.44 -23.08 -5.48
CA GLY A 185 17.90 -22.86 -5.49
C GLY A 185 18.43 -22.23 -6.77
N ASN A 186 17.55 -21.71 -7.65
CA ASN A 186 17.91 -21.25 -9.00
C ASN A 186 17.71 -19.74 -9.21
N LEU A 187 17.35 -18.99 -8.15
CA LEU A 187 17.15 -17.54 -8.29
C LEU A 187 18.48 -16.84 -8.58
N GLN A 188 18.55 -16.17 -9.73
CA GLN A 188 19.70 -15.40 -10.16
C GLN A 188 19.75 -14.01 -9.51
N ASP A 189 20.93 -13.41 -9.50
CA ASP A 189 21.13 -12.05 -9.00
C ASP A 189 20.65 -11.01 -10.01
N GLY A 190 19.48 -10.43 -9.72
CA GLY A 190 18.90 -9.36 -10.50
C GLY A 190 18.30 -8.27 -9.64
N PHE A 191 17.69 -7.29 -10.30
CA PHE A 191 17.02 -6.17 -9.65
C PHE A 191 15.65 -5.92 -10.28
N VAL A 192 14.77 -5.27 -9.52
CA VAL A 192 13.48 -4.80 -10.02
C VAL A 192 13.11 -3.50 -9.32
N GLN A 193 12.36 -2.63 -10.02
CA GLN A 193 11.88 -1.40 -9.42
C GLN A 193 10.87 -1.69 -8.30
N VAL A 194 11.01 -0.98 -7.19
CA VAL A 194 10.09 -0.97 -6.06
C VAL A 194 9.68 0.47 -5.78
N THR A 195 8.37 0.72 -5.75
CA THR A 195 7.79 1.99 -5.34
C THR A 195 7.13 1.82 -3.97
N VAL A 196 7.59 2.58 -2.98
CA VAL A 196 7.01 2.61 -1.63
C VAL A 196 6.26 3.92 -1.46
N ILE A 197 4.97 3.84 -1.15
CA ILE A 197 4.08 4.97 -0.92
C ILE A 197 3.82 5.07 0.58
N GLU A 198 4.32 6.13 1.21
CA GLU A 198 3.98 6.51 2.57
C GLU A 198 2.66 7.29 2.58
N ILE A 199 1.63 6.73 3.21
CA ILE A 199 0.31 7.33 3.34
C ILE A 199 -0.38 6.86 4.62
N ASN A 200 -0.96 7.80 5.37
CA ASN A 200 -1.70 7.50 6.59
C ASN A 200 -3.22 7.60 6.41
N ASP A 201 -3.71 8.23 5.34
CA ASP A 201 -5.15 8.32 5.08
C ASP A 201 -5.69 6.96 4.58
N PRO A 202 -6.63 6.32 5.32
CA PRO A 202 -7.13 4.99 4.99
C PRO A 202 -7.95 4.96 3.70
N ILE A 203 -8.63 6.06 3.33
CA ILE A 203 -9.40 6.14 2.08
C ILE A 203 -8.43 6.18 0.89
N ILE A 204 -7.40 7.02 0.99
CA ILE A 204 -6.38 7.10 -0.08
C ILE A 204 -5.66 5.75 -0.22
N ARG A 205 -5.31 5.10 0.91
CA ARG A 205 -4.73 3.75 0.91
C ARG A 205 -5.61 2.73 0.18
N GLN A 206 -6.90 2.70 0.50
CA GLN A 206 -7.87 1.83 -0.16
C GLN A 206 -7.96 2.12 -1.66
N ASN A 207 -8.03 3.39 -2.05
CA ASN A 207 -8.09 3.81 -3.45
C ASN A 207 -6.82 3.43 -4.22
N ILE A 208 -5.64 3.55 -3.61
CA ILE A 208 -4.38 3.08 -4.22
C ILE A 208 -4.47 1.58 -4.52
N SER A 209 -4.96 0.78 -3.57
CA SER A 209 -5.15 -0.65 -3.79
C SER A 209 -6.13 -0.89 -4.95
N ILE A 210 -7.29 -0.23 -4.97
CA ILE A 210 -8.29 -0.39 -6.03
C ILE A 210 -7.71 -0.03 -7.41
N PHE A 211 -7.11 1.17 -7.54
CA PHE A 211 -6.62 1.68 -8.84
C PHE A 211 -5.44 0.91 -9.40
N LEU A 212 -4.51 0.44 -8.54
CA LEU A 212 -3.37 -0.35 -9.01
C LEU A 212 -3.77 -1.79 -9.37
N ASN A 213 -4.81 -2.31 -8.74
CA ASN A 213 -5.36 -3.62 -9.08
C ASN A 213 -6.24 -3.57 -10.35
N SER A 214 -6.96 -2.47 -10.60
CA SER A 214 -7.83 -2.29 -11.77
C SER A 214 -7.11 -2.05 -13.10
N GLN A 215 -5.78 -1.83 -13.10
CA GLN A 215 -4.98 -1.65 -14.34
C GLN A 215 -4.82 -2.95 -15.17
N THR A 216 -5.31 -4.08 -14.66
CA THR A 216 -5.48 -5.32 -15.42
C THR A 216 -6.87 -5.87 -15.15
N GLU A 217 -7.41 -6.68 -16.08
CA GLU A 217 -8.76 -7.25 -15.95
C GLU A 217 -8.90 -8.10 -14.68
N ILE A 218 -9.50 -7.51 -13.65
CA ILE A 218 -9.92 -8.17 -12.41
C ILE A 218 -11.44 -8.10 -12.39
N LYS A 219 -12.11 -9.21 -12.05
CA LYS A 219 -13.57 -9.18 -11.89
C LYS A 219 -13.93 -8.25 -10.73
N ASP A 220 -14.88 -7.34 -10.95
CA ASP A 220 -15.37 -6.37 -9.95
C ASP A 220 -15.73 -7.02 -8.61
N SER A 221 -16.16 -8.29 -8.63
CA SER A 221 -16.44 -9.09 -7.44
C SER A 221 -15.28 -9.19 -6.44
N TYR A 222 -14.03 -9.23 -6.92
CA TYR A 222 -12.84 -9.28 -6.05
C TYR A 222 -12.50 -7.94 -5.41
N LEU A 223 -12.85 -6.83 -6.07
CA LEU A 223 -12.71 -5.50 -5.47
C LEU A 223 -13.76 -5.31 -4.37
N ILE A 224 -15.00 -5.73 -4.64
CA ILE A 224 -16.12 -5.66 -3.70
C ILE A 224 -15.86 -6.52 -2.46
N SER A 225 -15.33 -7.73 -2.60
CA SER A 225 -15.07 -8.63 -1.46
C SER A 225 -14.05 -8.08 -0.45
N ASN A 226 -13.17 -7.19 -0.88
CA ASN A 226 -12.17 -6.57 -0.01
C ASN A 226 -12.61 -5.24 0.60
N LEU A 227 -13.82 -4.77 0.31
CA LEU A 227 -14.37 -3.60 0.99
C LEU A 227 -14.58 -3.92 2.48
N PRO A 228 -14.24 -3.00 3.41
CA PRO A 228 -14.41 -3.21 4.85
C PRO A 228 -15.80 -3.67 5.25
N ILE A 229 -16.84 -3.18 4.56
CA ILE A 229 -18.23 -3.55 4.83
C ILE A 229 -18.53 -5.01 4.48
N VAL A 230 -17.92 -5.55 3.41
CA VAL A 230 -18.12 -6.94 2.99
C VAL A 230 -17.34 -7.88 3.89
N ARG A 231 -16.11 -7.50 4.27
CA ARG A 231 -15.32 -8.24 5.28
C ARG A 231 -15.99 -8.25 6.65
N GLN A 232 -16.59 -7.14 7.06
CA GLN A 232 -17.36 -7.10 8.31
C GLN A 232 -18.57 -8.02 8.25
N LEU A 233 -19.28 -8.05 7.11
CA LEU A 233 -20.40 -8.98 6.90
C LEU A 233 -19.95 -10.44 6.96
N GLU A 234 -18.81 -10.78 6.35
CA GLU A 234 -18.22 -12.12 6.42
C GLU A 234 -17.96 -12.55 7.89
N GLU A 235 -17.31 -11.70 8.69
CA GLU A 235 -17.08 -11.97 10.12
C GLU A 235 -18.39 -12.11 10.92
N ASP A 236 -19.41 -11.34 10.59
CA ASP A 236 -20.68 -11.37 11.31
C ASP A 236 -21.50 -12.61 10.95
N LEU A 237 -21.38 -13.10 9.71
CA LEU A 237 -21.98 -14.36 9.27
C LEU A 237 -21.28 -15.57 9.91
N ASP A 238 -19.94 -15.56 9.99
CA ASP A 238 -19.14 -16.61 10.66
C ASP A 238 -19.54 -16.78 12.14
N LYS A 239 -19.71 -15.67 12.88
CA LYS A 239 -20.20 -15.70 14.28
C LYS A 239 -21.60 -16.31 14.43
N LEU A 240 -22.40 -16.27 13.37
CA LEU A 240 -23.75 -16.84 13.34
C LEU A 240 -23.76 -18.31 12.87
N GLY A 241 -22.59 -18.90 12.61
CA GLY A 241 -22.44 -20.29 12.16
C GLY A 241 -22.74 -20.48 10.67
N PHE A 242 -22.71 -19.39 9.89
CA PHE A 242 -22.68 -19.49 8.44
C PHE A 242 -21.22 -19.59 8.00
N PHE A 243 -20.91 -20.71 7.32
CA PHE A 243 -19.58 -21.15 6.85
C PHE A 243 -18.72 -21.87 7.91
#